data_AF-A0A5B0H6Y1-F1
#
_entry.id   AF-A0A5B0H6Y1-F1
#
_cell.length_a   1.000
_cell.length_b   1.000
_cell.length_c   1.000
_cell.angle_alpha   90.00
_cell.angle_beta   90.00
_cell.angle_gamma   90.00
#
_symmetry.space_group_name_H-M   'P 1'
#
loop_
_entity.id
_entity.type
_entity.pdbx_description
1 polymer ?
#
loop_
_entity_poly.entity_id
_entity_poly.type
_entity_poly.pdbx_seq_one_letter_code
_entity_poly.pdbx_strand_id
1 'polypeptide(L)'
;MKKTLEQALALASPRIVPRPTTLSGTLIHFSVVALWLLLFARAFFLHGALAWSTGIVYVVYDTLLLAFVTWKSLPLMRRTPPLEADYEQRHLPSMGVIVASHNEAAVLPVTLAALLRQTHGPAQIVIADDGSTDATRALLTERFGLTAAADGVLSAPSALHPNLFWLRVPHGGKARALNAAISVMTTDTVMTVDADTLLDDDATYAMRTAFASEPKLVAAAGILVPVCGKSAAGRVFQWFQTYEYMRNFIARFAWMRADSLLLISGAFASFRRDALLDVGGFDPQCLVEDYELIHRLRRYSVDHGLGWDVRVVGEAHAHTDAPDNLGSFLRQRRRWFAGFLQTQYWNRDMTGNPRYGTLGMLMLPVKAIDTMQPIYGLTAFALLLGFLFGGHGAIVVSIFSVIGLKTAIDLAFYLWSIHLYRRWTGERSGNSLGMAMLAAIAEPFTFQLVRHLGAALGWLHFLRGGRSWGVQRRSGLVAQDEN
;
A
#
# COMPACT_ATOMS: atom_id res chain seq x y z
N MET A 1 -28.95 -0.51 19.55
CA MET A 1 -27.85 -1.52 19.60
C MET A 1 -26.78 -1.10 18.61
N LYS A 2 -25.50 -1.05 19.01
CA LYS A 2 -24.39 -0.93 18.05
C LYS A 2 -24.39 -2.19 17.18
N LYS A 3 -24.29 -2.04 15.85
CA LYS A 3 -24.19 -3.17 14.92
C LYS A 3 -22.90 -3.94 15.20
N THR A 4 -22.91 -5.26 15.04
CA THR A 4 -21.66 -6.03 15.03
C THR A 4 -20.85 -5.68 13.78
N LEU A 5 -19.54 -5.94 13.80
CA LEU A 5 -18.69 -5.75 12.61
C LEU A 5 -19.22 -6.50 11.38
N GLU A 6 -19.71 -7.73 11.58
CA GLU A 6 -20.28 -8.54 10.51
C GLU A 6 -21.54 -7.92 9.91
N GLN A 7 -22.43 -7.37 10.75
CA GLN A 7 -23.63 -6.68 10.30
C GLN A 7 -23.29 -5.39 9.55
N ALA A 8 -22.32 -4.62 10.04
CA ALA A 8 -21.85 -3.42 9.37
C ALA A 8 -21.20 -3.76 8.02
N LEU A 9 -20.37 -4.79 7.96
CA LEU A 9 -19.74 -5.28 6.72
C LEU A 9 -20.79 -5.75 5.72
N ALA A 10 -21.80 -6.51 6.17
CA ALA A 10 -22.87 -6.99 5.32
C ALA A 10 -23.66 -5.85 4.64
N LEU A 11 -23.73 -4.68 5.25
CA LEU A 11 -24.40 -3.51 4.70
C LEU A 11 -23.49 -2.64 3.83
N ALA A 12 -22.22 -2.50 4.22
CA ALA A 12 -21.29 -1.57 3.59
C ALA A 12 -20.44 -2.22 2.47
N SER A 13 -20.26 -3.54 2.48
CA SER A 13 -19.37 -4.24 1.55
C SER A 13 -19.91 -4.18 0.12
N PRO A 14 -19.13 -3.63 -0.84
CA PRO A 14 -19.50 -3.62 -2.26
C PRO A 14 -19.54 -5.03 -2.86
N ARG A 15 -18.92 -6.02 -2.22
CA ARG A 15 -18.97 -7.44 -2.61
C ARG A 15 -20.31 -8.08 -2.23
N ILE A 16 -20.83 -7.75 -1.05
CA ILE A 16 -22.06 -8.36 -0.50
C ILE A 16 -23.30 -7.63 -1.05
N VAL A 17 -23.26 -6.30 -1.11
CA VAL A 17 -24.33 -5.45 -1.63
C VAL A 17 -23.79 -4.65 -2.84
N PRO A 18 -23.61 -5.32 -3.99
CA PRO A 18 -23.08 -4.66 -5.18
C PRO A 18 -24.04 -3.60 -5.71
N ARG A 19 -23.49 -2.47 -6.14
CA ARG A 19 -24.26 -1.42 -6.82
C ARG A 19 -24.20 -1.59 -8.34
N PRO A 20 -25.27 -1.24 -9.08
CA PRO A 20 -25.24 -1.22 -10.53
C PRO A 20 -24.11 -0.33 -11.04
N THR A 21 -23.35 -0.84 -12.01
CA THR A 21 -22.28 -0.06 -12.63
C THR A 21 -22.88 1.07 -13.46
N THR A 22 -22.36 2.28 -13.31
CA THR A 22 -22.81 3.44 -14.09
C THR A 22 -22.42 3.27 -15.56
N LEU A 23 -23.14 3.95 -16.47
CA LEU A 23 -22.78 3.97 -17.89
C LEU A 23 -21.35 4.48 -18.09
N SER A 24 -20.98 5.56 -17.40
CA SER A 24 -19.63 6.11 -17.41
C SER A 24 -18.59 5.08 -16.97
N GLY A 25 -18.84 4.38 -15.87
CA GLY A 25 -17.95 3.32 -15.38
C GLY A 25 -17.77 2.20 -16.41
N THR A 26 -18.86 1.73 -17.01
CA THR A 26 -18.82 0.70 -18.06
C THR A 26 -18.02 1.18 -19.28
N LEU A 27 -18.28 2.39 -19.78
CA LEU A 27 -17.60 2.95 -20.94
C LEU A 27 -16.10 3.13 -20.69
N ILE A 28 -15.68 3.60 -19.52
CA ILE A 28 -14.27 3.77 -19.18
C ILE A 28 -13.55 2.41 -19.21
N HIS A 29 -14.03 1.41 -18.46
CA HIS A 29 -13.37 0.10 -18.41
C HIS A 29 -13.33 -0.58 -19.78
N PHE A 30 -14.44 -0.51 -20.54
CA PHE A 30 -14.47 -1.03 -21.91
C PHE A 30 -13.48 -0.31 -22.82
N SER A 31 -13.42 1.02 -22.76
CA SER A 31 -12.55 1.84 -23.61
C SER A 31 -11.07 1.56 -23.37
N VAL A 32 -10.66 1.30 -22.12
CA VAL A 32 -9.27 0.95 -21.80
C VAL A 32 -8.86 -0.36 -22.50
N VAL A 33 -9.71 -1.38 -22.45
CA VAL A 33 -9.44 -2.67 -23.11
C VAL A 33 -9.53 -2.56 -24.63
N ALA A 34 -10.55 -1.85 -25.14
CA ALA A 34 -10.74 -1.64 -26.58
C ALA A 34 -9.57 -0.85 -27.19
N LEU A 35 -9.10 0.19 -26.51
CA LEU A 35 -7.93 0.96 -26.92
C LEU A 35 -6.69 0.07 -27.03
N TRP A 36 -6.48 -0.84 -26.07
CA TRP A 36 -5.34 -1.76 -26.12
C TRP A 36 -5.41 -2.66 -27.36
N LEU A 37 -6.57 -3.29 -27.60
CA LEU A 37 -6.80 -4.17 -28.75
C LEU A 37 -6.53 -3.44 -30.07
N LEU A 38 -7.04 -2.21 -30.20
CA LEU A 38 -6.84 -1.39 -31.38
C LEU A 38 -5.36 -1.03 -31.60
N LEU A 39 -4.65 -0.59 -30.56
CA LEU A 39 -3.23 -0.23 -30.66
C LEU A 39 -2.34 -1.44 -30.94
N PHE A 40 -2.67 -2.59 -30.34
CA PHE A 40 -1.99 -3.84 -30.61
C PHE A 40 -2.19 -4.29 -32.06
N ALA A 41 -3.43 -4.28 -32.57
CA ALA A 41 -3.70 -4.61 -33.97
C ALA A 41 -2.96 -3.68 -34.93
N ARG A 42 -2.92 -2.36 -34.65
CA ARG A 42 -2.21 -1.37 -35.47
C ARG A 42 -0.72 -1.66 -35.64
N ALA A 43 -0.09 -2.35 -34.69
CA ALA A 43 1.32 -2.71 -34.79
C ALA A 43 1.65 -3.61 -36.00
N PHE A 44 0.65 -4.31 -36.54
CA PHE A 44 0.80 -5.21 -37.68
C PHE A 44 0.42 -4.60 -39.03
N PHE A 45 -0.22 -3.42 -39.05
CA PHE A 45 -0.75 -2.79 -40.26
C PHE A 45 -0.14 -1.42 -40.59
N LEU A 46 0.54 -0.77 -39.63
CA LEU A 46 1.12 0.56 -39.83
C LEU A 46 2.64 0.52 -39.94
N HIS A 47 3.19 1.55 -40.56
CA HIS A 47 4.63 1.78 -40.70
C HIS A 47 5.11 2.97 -39.84
N GLY A 48 6.42 3.07 -39.63
CA GLY A 48 7.02 4.15 -38.86
C GLY A 48 6.79 4.05 -37.34
N ALA A 49 7.05 5.13 -36.60
CA ALA A 49 6.91 5.17 -35.14
C ALA A 49 5.49 4.82 -34.64
N LEU A 50 4.47 5.08 -35.45
CA LEU A 50 3.07 4.76 -35.14
C LEU A 50 2.77 3.25 -35.12
N ALA A 51 3.65 2.41 -35.69
CA ALA A 51 3.59 0.96 -35.51
C ALA A 51 3.79 0.58 -34.03
N TRP A 52 4.49 1.40 -33.24
CA TRP A 52 4.67 1.21 -31.80
C TRP A 52 3.71 2.08 -30.96
N SER A 53 2.49 2.30 -31.46
CA SER A 53 1.48 3.15 -30.82
C SER A 53 1.10 2.72 -29.40
N THR A 54 1.12 1.42 -29.08
CA THR A 54 0.94 0.91 -27.70
C THR A 54 1.97 1.49 -26.74
N GLY A 55 3.24 1.55 -27.16
CA GLY A 55 4.32 2.12 -26.37
C GLY A 55 4.20 3.64 -26.24
N ILE A 56 3.82 4.33 -27.33
CA ILE A 56 3.60 5.78 -27.30
C ILE A 56 2.49 6.14 -26.31
N VAL A 57 1.34 5.44 -26.34
CA VAL A 57 0.23 5.69 -25.40
C VAL A 57 0.64 5.41 -23.96
N TYR A 58 1.41 4.34 -23.73
CA TYR A 58 1.97 4.06 -22.40
C TYR A 58 2.88 5.20 -21.91
N VAL A 59 3.79 5.68 -22.78
CA VAL A 59 4.71 6.78 -22.47
C VAL A 59 3.95 8.07 -22.16
N VAL A 60 2.95 8.42 -22.97
CA VAL A 60 2.10 9.60 -22.75
C VAL A 60 1.35 9.50 -21.44
N TYR A 61 0.70 8.36 -21.17
CA TYR A 61 0.00 8.12 -19.91
C TYR A 61 0.91 8.32 -18.70
N ASP A 62 2.08 7.68 -18.72
CA ASP A 62 3.04 7.77 -17.63
C ASP A 62 3.57 9.20 -17.45
N THR A 63 3.92 9.90 -18.55
CA THR A 63 4.35 11.31 -18.49
C THR A 63 3.27 12.22 -17.91
N LEU A 64 1.99 12.03 -18.25
CA LEU A 64 0.89 12.80 -17.67
C LEU A 64 0.73 12.53 -16.17
N LEU A 65 0.89 11.28 -15.75
CA LEU A 65 0.86 10.91 -14.34
C LEU A 65 2.03 11.54 -13.57
N LEU A 66 3.24 11.54 -14.14
CA LEU A 66 4.41 12.19 -13.56
C LEU A 66 4.23 13.71 -13.46
N ALA A 67 3.65 14.34 -14.47
CA ALA A 67 3.34 15.77 -14.44
C ALA A 67 2.32 16.10 -13.34
N PHE A 68 1.26 15.28 -13.20
CA PHE A 68 0.29 15.40 -12.12
C PHE A 68 0.95 15.26 -10.74
N VAL A 69 1.75 14.21 -10.54
CA VAL A 69 2.43 13.97 -9.26
C VAL A 69 3.39 15.10 -8.94
N THR A 70 4.15 15.58 -9.92
CA THR A 70 5.05 16.74 -9.77
C THR A 70 4.26 17.95 -9.30
N TRP A 71 3.20 18.33 -10.02
CA TRP A 71 2.40 19.50 -9.69
C TRP A 71 1.78 19.42 -8.30
N LYS A 72 1.21 18.26 -7.94
CA LYS A 72 0.58 18.05 -6.64
C LYS A 72 1.58 17.92 -5.49
N SER A 73 2.83 17.54 -5.75
CA SER A 73 3.88 17.41 -4.73
C SER A 73 4.74 18.67 -4.54
N LEU A 74 4.65 19.69 -5.42
CA LEU A 74 5.33 20.99 -5.25
C LEU A 74 5.25 21.58 -3.83
N PRO A 75 4.14 21.46 -3.09
CA PRO A 75 4.05 22.03 -1.75
C PRO A 75 5.01 21.41 -0.73
N LEU A 76 5.52 20.19 -0.97
CA LEU A 76 6.60 19.59 -0.16
C LEU A 76 7.92 20.36 -0.29
N MET A 77 8.06 21.23 -1.31
CA MET A 77 9.20 22.15 -1.40
C MET A 77 9.14 23.27 -0.35
N ARG A 78 7.96 23.57 0.21
CA ARG A 78 7.84 24.57 1.27
C ARG A 78 8.17 23.91 2.60
N ARG A 79 8.86 24.62 3.51
CA ARG A 79 9.09 24.11 4.86
C ARG A 79 7.74 24.05 5.58
N THR A 80 7.35 22.86 6.02
CA THR A 80 6.36 22.74 7.10
C THR A 80 7.08 23.17 8.38
N PRO A 81 6.58 24.16 9.13
CA PRO A 81 7.15 24.48 10.44
C PRO A 81 7.04 23.22 11.33
N PRO A 82 8.04 22.95 12.19
CA PRO A 82 7.94 21.87 13.16
C PRO A 82 6.69 22.09 14.02
N LEU A 83 6.01 20.99 14.36
CA LEU A 83 4.89 21.00 15.29
C LEU A 83 5.35 21.66 16.61
N GLU A 84 4.68 22.74 17.03
CA GLU A 84 5.01 23.42 18.29
C GLU A 84 4.76 22.47 19.47
N ALA A 85 5.79 22.27 20.29
CA ALA A 85 5.83 21.23 21.32
C ALA A 85 4.90 21.48 22.52
N ASP A 86 4.35 22.69 22.68
CA ASP A 86 3.81 23.15 23.97
C ASP A 86 2.27 23.20 24.07
N TYR A 87 1.52 23.08 22.97
CA TYR A 87 0.04 23.13 23.00
C TYR A 87 -0.64 21.75 23.05
N GLU A 88 0.08 20.65 22.79
CA GLU A 88 -0.53 19.38 22.34
C GLU A 88 -0.74 18.29 23.40
N GLN A 89 -0.02 18.28 24.53
CA GLN A 89 -0.01 17.10 25.42
C GLN A 89 -1.36 16.79 26.11
N ARG A 90 -2.32 17.74 26.15
CA ARG A 90 -3.58 17.57 26.91
C ARG A 90 -4.77 17.00 26.11
N HIS A 91 -4.67 16.81 24.79
CA HIS A 91 -5.82 16.37 23.97
C HIS A 91 -5.50 15.31 22.89
N LEU A 92 -4.36 14.63 22.98
CA LEU A 92 -4.06 13.54 22.04
C LEU A 92 -5.05 12.39 22.21
N PRO A 93 -5.75 11.95 21.14
CA PRO A 93 -6.68 10.83 21.23
C PRO A 93 -5.96 9.57 21.74
N SER A 94 -6.67 8.74 22.50
CA SER A 94 -6.14 7.45 22.91
C SER A 94 -5.88 6.58 21.67
N MET A 95 -4.76 5.87 21.68
CA MET A 95 -4.34 5.03 20.56
C MET A 95 -4.12 3.62 21.04
N GLY A 96 -4.72 2.68 20.33
CA GLY A 96 -4.48 1.27 20.50
C GLY A 96 -3.80 0.70 19.26
N VAL A 97 -2.96 -0.32 19.44
CA VAL A 97 -2.21 -0.97 18.37
C VAL A 97 -2.66 -2.43 18.31
N ILE A 98 -2.99 -2.91 17.11
CA ILE A 98 -3.24 -4.31 16.83
C ILE A 98 -2.05 -4.83 16.04
N VAL A 99 -1.36 -5.83 16.60
CA VAL A 99 -0.26 -6.53 15.93
C VAL A 99 -0.80 -7.81 15.31
N ALA A 100 -0.85 -7.88 13.98
CA ALA A 100 -1.27 -9.09 13.28
C ALA A 100 -0.15 -10.14 13.28
N SER A 101 -0.41 -11.33 13.82
CA SER A 101 0.60 -12.38 14.00
C SER A 101 0.09 -13.76 13.58
N HIS A 102 0.92 -14.52 12.86
CA HIS A 102 0.73 -15.94 12.58
C HIS A 102 2.09 -16.60 12.30
N ASN A 103 2.56 -17.39 13.26
CA ASN A 103 3.90 -18.00 13.22
C ASN A 103 5.05 -16.98 13.07
N GLU A 104 5.06 -15.97 13.95
CA GLU A 104 5.98 -14.83 13.86
C GLU A 104 6.95 -14.78 15.07
N ALA A 105 7.25 -15.93 15.69
CA ALA A 105 8.09 -15.99 16.89
C ALA A 105 9.49 -15.34 16.72
N ALA A 106 10.00 -15.32 15.49
CA ALA A 106 11.31 -14.75 15.16
C ALA A 106 11.32 -13.21 15.13
N VAL A 107 10.24 -12.57 14.67
CA VAL A 107 10.18 -11.11 14.42
C VAL A 107 9.35 -10.36 15.47
N LEU A 108 8.38 -11.03 16.08
CA LEU A 108 7.49 -10.41 17.06
C LEU A 108 8.22 -9.74 18.25
N PRO A 109 9.34 -10.29 18.80
CA PRO A 109 10.02 -9.65 19.91
C PRO A 109 10.54 -8.24 19.59
N VAL A 110 11.06 -8.04 18.38
CA VAL A 110 11.66 -6.77 17.98
C VAL A 110 10.58 -5.73 17.69
N THR A 111 9.46 -6.13 17.08
CA THR A 111 8.28 -5.28 16.90
C THR A 111 7.66 -4.88 18.23
N LEU A 112 7.48 -5.80 19.17
CA LEU A 112 6.93 -5.46 20.50
C LEU A 112 7.88 -4.53 21.27
N ALA A 113 9.20 -4.74 21.19
CA ALA A 113 10.17 -3.84 21.82
C ALA A 113 10.14 -2.42 21.22
N ALA A 114 9.90 -2.28 19.90
CA ALA A 114 9.73 -0.99 19.24
C ALA A 114 8.41 -0.30 19.64
N LEU A 115 7.33 -1.06 19.84
CA LEU A 115 6.04 -0.53 20.29
C LEU A 115 6.07 -0.09 21.76
N LEU A 116 6.75 -0.84 22.62
CA LEU A 116 6.83 -0.56 24.06
C LEU A 116 7.72 0.64 24.40
N ARG A 117 8.67 1.02 23.52
CA ARG A 117 9.53 2.20 23.71
C ARG A 117 8.96 3.51 23.16
N GLN A 118 7.79 3.46 22.52
CA GLN A 118 7.20 4.61 21.82
C GLN A 118 6.99 5.82 22.74
N THR A 119 7.36 7.00 22.22
CA THR A 119 7.07 8.29 22.83
C THR A 119 5.55 8.52 22.75
N HIS A 120 4.88 8.74 23.90
CA HIS A 120 3.41 8.76 23.98
C HIS A 120 2.76 7.46 23.46
N GLY A 121 3.32 6.33 23.90
CA GLY A 121 2.97 4.99 23.44
C GLY A 121 1.50 4.60 23.58
N PRO A 122 1.13 3.47 22.98
CA PRO A 122 -0.25 3.01 22.89
C PRO A 122 -0.83 2.69 24.27
N ALA A 123 -2.08 3.11 24.48
CA ALA A 123 -2.85 2.78 25.68
C ALA A 123 -3.23 1.28 25.73
N GLN A 124 -3.29 0.64 24.57
CA GLN A 124 -3.64 -0.78 24.44
C GLN A 124 -2.89 -1.39 23.26
N ILE A 125 -2.16 -2.49 23.47
CA ILE A 125 -1.53 -3.29 22.42
C ILE A 125 -2.19 -4.66 22.45
N VAL A 126 -2.84 -5.06 21.36
CA VAL A 126 -3.46 -6.38 21.21
C VAL A 126 -2.69 -7.17 20.15
N ILE A 127 -2.09 -8.28 20.57
CA ILE A 127 -1.51 -9.26 19.65
C ILE A 127 -2.66 -10.11 19.12
N ALA A 128 -3.03 -9.90 17.87
CA ALA A 128 -4.04 -10.68 17.16
C ALA A 128 -3.38 -11.91 16.53
N ASP A 129 -3.35 -13.00 17.30
CA ASP A 129 -2.75 -14.27 16.91
C ASP A 129 -3.75 -15.13 16.12
N ASP A 130 -3.53 -15.25 14.81
CA ASP A 130 -4.33 -16.01 13.84
C ASP A 130 -4.02 -17.52 13.89
N GLY A 131 -3.97 -18.06 15.11
CA GLY A 131 -3.83 -19.50 15.36
C GLY A 131 -2.42 -20.03 15.18
N SER A 132 -1.40 -19.32 15.68
CA SER A 132 0.01 -19.74 15.58
C SER A 132 0.24 -21.14 16.15
N THR A 133 1.12 -21.87 15.46
CA THR A 133 1.53 -23.25 15.72
C THR A 133 3.03 -23.38 16.01
N ASP A 134 3.81 -22.31 15.80
CA ASP A 134 5.23 -22.26 16.13
C ASP A 134 5.48 -21.88 17.60
N ALA A 135 6.69 -21.42 17.92
CA ALA A 135 7.07 -20.99 19.26
C ALA A 135 6.43 -19.66 19.73
N THR A 136 5.53 -19.04 18.96
CA THR A 136 4.92 -17.73 19.30
C THR A 136 4.23 -17.79 20.65
N ARG A 137 3.49 -18.87 20.94
CA ARG A 137 2.81 -19.04 22.24
C ARG A 137 3.80 -19.03 23.40
N ALA A 138 4.86 -19.85 23.32
CA ALA A 138 5.87 -19.95 24.37
C ALA A 138 6.57 -18.60 24.57
N LEU A 139 6.93 -17.92 23.47
CA LEU A 139 7.50 -16.58 23.49
C LEU A 139 6.61 -15.58 24.26
N LEU A 140 5.31 -15.55 23.96
CA LEU A 140 4.38 -14.61 24.60
C LEU A 140 4.21 -14.88 26.09
N THR A 141 4.15 -16.15 26.49
CA THR A 141 4.01 -16.54 27.90
C THR A 141 5.30 -16.30 28.68
N GLU A 142 6.44 -16.72 28.16
CA GLU A 142 7.72 -16.75 28.89
C GLU A 142 8.41 -15.39 28.90
N ARG A 143 8.45 -14.69 27.75
CA ARG A 143 9.18 -13.42 27.61
C ARG A 143 8.33 -12.19 27.86
N PHE A 144 7.03 -12.26 27.55
CA PHE A 144 6.12 -11.13 27.67
C PHE A 144 5.08 -11.30 28.78
N GLY A 145 5.14 -12.37 29.57
CA GLY A 145 4.28 -12.55 30.76
C GLY A 145 2.78 -12.54 30.45
N LEU A 146 2.38 -12.94 29.24
CA LEU A 146 0.98 -13.06 28.84
C LEU A 146 0.41 -14.41 29.26
N THR A 147 -0.89 -14.46 29.53
CA THR A 147 -1.61 -15.71 29.80
C THR A 147 -2.56 -16.00 28.65
N ALA A 148 -2.59 -17.26 28.19
CA ALA A 148 -3.54 -17.67 27.15
C ALA A 148 -4.95 -17.65 27.72
N ALA A 149 -5.88 -16.98 27.03
CA ALA A 149 -7.30 -17.13 27.24
C ALA A 149 -7.88 -18.17 26.26
N ALA A 150 -9.19 -18.45 26.37
CA ALA A 150 -9.90 -19.22 25.36
C ALA A 150 -9.86 -18.49 24.00
N ASP A 151 -9.92 -19.24 22.90
CA ASP A 151 -9.93 -18.64 21.56
C ASP A 151 -11.11 -17.64 21.42
N GLY A 152 -10.84 -16.47 20.87
CA GLY A 152 -11.79 -15.36 20.73
C GLY A 152 -11.96 -14.50 22.00
N VAL A 153 -11.30 -14.84 23.10
CA VAL A 153 -11.33 -14.06 24.35
C VAL A 153 -10.03 -13.29 24.52
N LEU A 154 -10.14 -12.00 24.82
CA LEU A 154 -8.98 -11.18 25.15
C LEU A 154 -8.37 -11.65 26.48
N SER A 155 -7.05 -11.82 26.52
CA SER A 155 -6.34 -12.19 27.75
C SER A 155 -6.48 -11.12 28.84
N ALA A 156 -6.14 -11.50 30.07
CA ALA A 156 -5.75 -10.50 31.06
C ALA A 156 -4.52 -9.70 30.54
N PRO A 157 -4.29 -8.47 31.05
CA PRO A 157 -3.05 -7.75 30.77
C PRO A 157 -1.81 -8.60 31.09
N SER A 158 -0.74 -8.39 30.35
CA SER A 158 0.57 -8.97 30.66
C SER A 158 1.01 -8.59 32.08
N ALA A 159 1.62 -9.55 32.80
CA ALA A 159 2.22 -9.31 34.11
C ALA A 159 3.43 -8.37 34.06
N LEU A 160 4.05 -8.19 32.88
CA LEU A 160 5.23 -7.35 32.67
C LEU A 160 4.89 -6.02 32.00
N HIS A 161 3.82 -5.98 31.20
CA HIS A 161 3.43 -4.82 30.39
C HIS A 161 1.91 -4.60 30.49
N PRO A 162 1.41 -3.73 31.40
CA PRO A 162 -0.02 -3.58 31.68
C PRO A 162 -0.90 -3.15 30.51
N ASN A 163 -0.32 -2.59 29.45
CA ASN A 163 -1.01 -2.22 28.22
C ASN A 163 -0.95 -3.31 27.12
N LEU A 164 -0.29 -4.44 27.37
CA LEU A 164 -0.12 -5.53 26.40
C LEU A 164 -1.10 -6.67 26.66
N PHE A 165 -1.78 -7.10 25.60
CA PHE A 165 -2.80 -8.14 25.63
C PHE A 165 -2.60 -9.12 24.47
N TRP A 166 -3.14 -10.32 24.63
CA TRP A 166 -3.12 -11.37 23.64
C TRP A 166 -4.55 -11.81 23.32
N LEU A 167 -4.87 -11.84 22.03
CA LEU A 167 -6.11 -12.38 21.50
C LEU A 167 -5.77 -13.46 20.49
N ARG A 168 -6.04 -14.71 20.85
CA ARG A 168 -5.88 -15.85 19.94
C ARG A 168 -7.20 -16.17 19.27
N VAL A 169 -7.18 -16.41 17.96
CA VAL A 169 -8.35 -16.87 17.20
C VAL A 169 -7.98 -18.10 16.37
N PRO A 170 -8.96 -18.94 15.96
CA PRO A 170 -8.70 -20.01 15.02
C PRO A 170 -8.16 -19.46 13.70
N HIS A 171 -7.23 -20.18 13.08
CA HIS A 171 -6.60 -19.75 11.83
C HIS A 171 -7.65 -19.49 10.74
N GLY A 172 -7.75 -18.24 10.31
CA GLY A 172 -8.70 -17.78 9.32
C GLY A 172 -8.13 -16.69 8.41
N GLY A 173 -6.90 -16.23 8.63
CA GLY A 173 -6.26 -15.16 7.88
C GLY A 173 -6.31 -13.82 8.60
N LYS A 174 -5.31 -12.99 8.31
CA LYS A 174 -5.05 -11.68 8.90
C LYS A 174 -6.30 -10.83 9.16
N ALA A 175 -7.16 -10.64 8.15
CA ALA A 175 -8.34 -9.78 8.28
C ALA A 175 -9.32 -10.25 9.39
N ARG A 176 -9.48 -11.57 9.60
CA ARG A 176 -10.31 -12.09 10.68
C ARG A 176 -9.70 -11.82 12.05
N ALA A 177 -8.41 -12.04 12.20
CA ALA A 177 -7.68 -11.74 13.44
C ALA A 177 -7.74 -10.24 13.77
N LEU A 178 -7.54 -9.36 12.77
CA LEU A 178 -7.68 -7.91 12.93
C LEU A 178 -9.10 -7.53 13.37
N ASN A 179 -10.15 -8.08 12.75
CA ASN A 179 -11.54 -7.77 13.13
C ASN A 179 -11.90 -8.23 14.54
N ALA A 180 -11.42 -9.40 14.95
CA ALA A 180 -11.59 -9.88 16.32
C ALA A 180 -10.94 -8.91 17.32
N ALA A 181 -9.72 -8.44 17.01
CA ALA A 181 -9.03 -7.46 17.84
C ALA A 181 -9.72 -6.08 17.84
N ILE A 182 -10.19 -5.57 16.70
CA ILE A 182 -10.95 -4.30 16.61
C ILE A 182 -12.16 -4.30 17.58
N SER A 183 -12.84 -5.44 17.70
CA SER A 183 -14.04 -5.57 18.54
C SER A 183 -13.76 -5.41 20.03
N VAL A 184 -12.53 -5.67 20.47
CA VAL A 184 -12.10 -5.56 21.87
C VAL A 184 -11.25 -4.31 22.16
N MET A 185 -10.94 -3.50 21.14
CA MET A 185 -10.26 -2.23 21.33
C MET A 185 -11.16 -1.24 22.08
N THR A 186 -10.57 -0.46 22.98
CA THR A 186 -11.27 0.57 23.78
C THR A 186 -10.80 2.00 23.49
N THR A 187 -9.88 2.17 22.55
CA THR A 187 -9.22 3.44 22.24
C THR A 187 -9.92 4.23 21.12
N ASP A 188 -9.72 5.54 21.06
CA ASP A 188 -10.33 6.43 20.06
C ASP A 188 -9.81 6.12 18.64
N THR A 189 -8.53 5.79 18.56
CA THR A 189 -7.85 5.38 17.33
C THR A 189 -7.28 3.97 17.45
N VAL A 190 -7.26 3.26 16.34
CA VAL A 190 -6.68 1.91 16.22
C VAL A 190 -5.65 1.92 15.11
N MET A 191 -4.44 1.51 15.43
CA MET A 191 -3.33 1.33 14.50
C MET A 191 -3.15 -0.16 14.21
N THR A 192 -3.00 -0.53 12.95
CA THR A 192 -2.60 -1.88 12.55
C THR A 192 -1.11 -1.90 12.23
N VAL A 193 -0.41 -2.88 12.79
CA VAL A 193 1.02 -3.11 12.60
C VAL A 193 1.24 -4.58 12.27
N ASP A 194 2.03 -4.87 11.23
CA ASP A 194 2.44 -6.25 10.95
C ASP A 194 3.53 -6.69 11.95
N ALA A 195 3.57 -7.97 12.31
CA ALA A 195 4.54 -8.51 13.28
C ALA A 195 6.03 -8.36 12.86
N ASP A 196 6.28 -7.97 11.62
CA ASP A 196 7.58 -7.67 11.02
C ASP A 196 7.69 -6.20 10.60
N THR A 197 7.14 -5.30 11.41
CA THR A 197 7.24 -3.86 11.21
C THR A 197 7.73 -3.19 12.50
N LEU A 198 8.79 -2.40 12.40
CA LEU A 198 9.43 -1.66 13.48
C LEU A 198 9.09 -0.18 13.34
N LEU A 199 8.42 0.39 14.33
CA LEU A 199 8.09 1.81 14.33
C LEU A 199 9.27 2.62 14.86
N ASP A 200 9.53 3.80 14.27
CA ASP A 200 10.45 4.79 14.84
C ASP A 200 9.87 5.33 16.16
N ASP A 201 10.72 5.78 17.09
CA ASP A 201 10.36 6.08 18.49
C ASP A 201 9.27 7.16 18.66
N ASP A 202 9.06 8.02 17.66
CA ASP A 202 8.08 9.11 17.62
C ASP A 202 6.87 8.83 16.70
N ALA A 203 6.82 7.66 16.08
CA ALA A 203 5.81 7.31 15.08
C ALA A 203 4.38 7.36 15.61
N THR A 204 4.14 6.88 16.84
CA THR A 204 2.83 6.95 17.49
C THR A 204 2.45 8.39 17.86
N TYR A 205 3.40 9.20 18.32
CA TYR A 205 3.17 10.62 18.61
C TYR A 205 2.74 11.37 17.35
N ALA A 206 3.51 11.26 16.26
CA ALA A 206 3.20 11.88 14.97
C ALA A 206 1.78 11.51 14.48
N MET A 207 1.42 10.23 14.59
CA MET A 207 0.13 9.75 14.15
C MET A 207 -1.01 10.28 15.04
N ARG A 208 -0.84 10.31 16.36
CA ARG A 208 -1.83 10.87 17.30
C ARG A 208 -2.03 12.37 17.08
N THR A 209 -0.96 13.12 16.84
CA THR A 209 -1.01 14.55 16.50
C THR A 209 -1.80 14.80 15.21
N ALA A 210 -1.60 13.98 14.17
CA ALA A 210 -2.40 14.08 12.94
C ALA A 210 -3.90 13.89 13.21
N PHE A 211 -4.29 12.91 14.04
CA PHE A 211 -5.69 12.73 14.42
C PHE A 211 -6.20 13.81 15.38
N ALA A 212 -5.36 14.41 16.23
CA ALA A 212 -5.78 15.50 17.10
C ALA A 212 -6.06 16.78 16.29
N SER A 213 -5.21 17.08 15.32
CA SER A 213 -5.27 18.30 14.51
C SER A 213 -6.35 18.27 13.41
N GLU A 214 -6.72 17.09 12.92
CA GLU A 214 -7.71 16.94 11.84
C GLU A 214 -8.94 16.12 12.29
N PRO A 215 -10.03 16.75 12.77
CA PRO A 215 -11.22 16.03 13.25
C PRO A 215 -11.88 15.12 12.20
N LYS A 216 -11.77 15.47 10.91
CA LYS A 216 -12.30 14.69 9.78
C LYS A 216 -11.40 13.53 9.35
N LEU A 217 -10.18 13.45 9.87
CA LEU A 217 -9.24 12.38 9.55
C LEU A 217 -9.78 11.05 10.08
N VAL A 218 -10.05 10.12 9.15
CA VAL A 218 -10.59 8.81 9.49
C VAL A 218 -9.56 7.69 9.34
N ALA A 219 -8.58 7.87 8.45
CA ALA A 219 -7.53 6.90 8.22
C ALA A 219 -6.22 7.61 7.82
N ALA A 220 -5.10 7.10 8.30
CA ALA A 220 -3.79 7.65 8.00
C ALA A 220 -2.74 6.56 7.84
N ALA A 221 -1.87 6.70 6.86
CA ALA A 221 -0.70 5.84 6.65
C ALA A 221 0.56 6.53 7.18
N GLY A 222 1.45 5.77 7.83
CA GLY A 222 2.83 6.20 7.97
C GLY A 222 3.68 5.82 6.77
N ILE A 223 4.90 6.32 6.75
CA ILE A 223 5.93 5.97 5.78
C ILE A 223 6.51 4.61 6.13
N LEU A 224 6.69 3.76 5.11
CA LEU A 224 7.30 2.45 5.24
C LEU A 224 8.63 2.43 4.50
N VAL A 225 9.68 1.99 5.20
CA VAL A 225 11.01 1.78 4.63
C VAL A 225 11.23 0.27 4.48
N PRO A 226 11.39 -0.25 3.25
CA PRO A 226 11.57 -1.67 3.03
C PRO A 226 12.97 -2.11 3.47
N VAL A 227 13.03 -3.21 4.22
CA VAL A 227 14.25 -3.89 4.66
C VAL A 227 14.25 -5.29 4.09
N CYS A 228 15.38 -5.76 3.55
CA CYS A 228 15.52 -7.14 3.05
C CYS A 228 16.67 -7.86 3.76
N GLY A 229 16.72 -9.18 3.61
CA GLY A 229 17.81 -10.01 4.13
C GLY A 229 19.19 -9.58 3.60
N LYS A 230 20.24 -9.86 4.39
CA LYS A 230 21.63 -9.48 4.10
C LYS A 230 22.24 -10.15 2.86
N SER A 231 21.55 -11.06 2.16
CA SER A 231 22.07 -11.75 0.98
C SER A 231 22.37 -10.79 -0.18
N ALA A 232 23.21 -11.20 -1.14
CA ALA A 232 23.51 -10.35 -2.31
C ALA A 232 22.25 -10.00 -3.11
N ALA A 233 21.36 -10.99 -3.31
CA ALA A 233 20.04 -10.77 -3.91
C ALA A 233 19.19 -9.82 -3.07
N GLY A 234 19.14 -10.04 -1.75
CA GLY A 234 18.39 -9.20 -0.82
C GLY A 234 18.82 -7.74 -0.86
N ARG A 235 20.12 -7.44 -0.93
CA ARG A 235 20.63 -6.07 -1.09
C ARG A 235 20.19 -5.41 -2.41
N VAL A 236 20.16 -6.15 -3.52
CA VAL A 236 19.67 -5.65 -4.81
C VAL A 236 18.17 -5.39 -4.75
N PHE A 237 17.39 -6.31 -4.16
CA PHE A 237 15.94 -6.13 -3.98
C PHE A 237 15.62 -4.96 -3.05
N GLN A 238 16.36 -4.80 -1.94
CA GLN A 238 16.20 -3.65 -1.06
C GLN A 238 16.48 -2.36 -1.82
N TRP A 239 17.59 -2.27 -2.55
CA TRP A 239 17.97 -1.09 -3.32
C TRP A 239 16.87 -0.64 -4.30
N PHE A 240 16.32 -1.54 -5.11
CA PHE A 240 15.20 -1.20 -6.00
C PHE A 240 13.93 -0.84 -5.22
N GLN A 241 13.56 -1.62 -4.20
CA GLN A 241 12.34 -1.40 -3.44
C GLN A 241 12.37 -0.09 -2.63
N THR A 242 13.53 0.32 -2.12
CA THR A 242 13.70 1.60 -1.42
C THR A 242 13.26 2.76 -2.32
N TYR A 243 13.76 2.84 -3.55
CA TYR A 243 13.37 3.93 -4.45
C TYR A 243 11.98 3.77 -5.05
N GLU A 244 11.50 2.55 -5.21
CA GLU A 244 10.09 2.30 -5.54
C GLU A 244 9.17 2.88 -4.46
N TYR A 245 9.44 2.59 -3.18
CA TYR A 245 8.64 3.05 -2.05
C TYR A 245 8.71 4.58 -1.92
N MET A 246 9.88 5.19 -2.04
CA MET A 246 10.04 6.65 -2.03
C MET A 246 9.11 7.33 -3.06
N ARG A 247 9.13 6.88 -4.32
CA ARG A 247 8.25 7.43 -5.36
C ARG A 247 6.78 7.12 -5.12
N ASN A 248 6.47 5.92 -4.66
CA ASN A 248 5.10 5.54 -4.31
C ASN A 248 4.54 6.45 -3.21
N PHE A 249 5.33 6.83 -2.22
CA PHE A 249 4.90 7.76 -1.16
C PHE A 249 4.72 9.20 -1.66
N ILE A 250 5.59 9.69 -2.56
CA ILE A 250 5.36 10.98 -3.24
C ILE A 250 4.07 10.95 -4.07
N ALA A 251 3.81 9.86 -4.79
CA ALA A 251 2.56 9.68 -5.52
C ALA A 251 1.34 9.61 -4.57
N ARG A 252 1.45 8.91 -3.43
CA ARG A 252 0.39 8.89 -2.39
C ARG A 252 0.12 10.27 -1.84
N PHE A 253 1.16 11.06 -1.56
CA PHE A 253 1.01 12.47 -1.14
C PHE A 253 0.29 13.31 -2.21
N ALA A 254 0.67 13.15 -3.48
CA ALA A 254 0.02 13.85 -4.59
C ALA A 254 -1.49 13.52 -4.69
N TRP A 255 -1.85 12.24 -4.56
CA TRP A 255 -3.25 11.80 -4.56
C TRP A 255 -4.01 12.19 -3.28
N MET A 256 -3.33 12.23 -2.13
CA MET A 256 -3.88 12.78 -0.88
C MET A 256 -4.29 14.24 -1.06
N ARG A 257 -3.41 15.06 -1.65
CA ARG A 257 -3.70 16.46 -1.97
C ARG A 257 -4.78 16.67 -3.02
N ALA A 258 -5.12 15.63 -3.76
CA ALA A 258 -6.23 15.62 -4.71
C ALA A 258 -7.50 15.03 -4.09
N ASP A 259 -7.56 14.81 -2.78
CA ASP A 259 -8.68 14.15 -2.08
C ASP A 259 -9.02 12.79 -2.72
N SER A 260 -7.99 11.99 -2.97
CA SER A 260 -8.08 10.78 -3.78
C SER A 260 -7.09 9.68 -3.35
N LEU A 261 -6.55 9.78 -2.13
CA LEU A 261 -5.71 8.75 -1.56
C LEU A 261 -6.54 7.49 -1.26
N LEU A 262 -6.30 6.43 -2.03
CA LEU A 262 -6.93 5.12 -1.83
C LEU A 262 -5.98 4.07 -1.23
N LEU A 263 -4.67 4.29 -1.35
CA LEU A 263 -3.67 3.30 -0.97
C LEU A 263 -2.97 3.71 0.32
N ILE A 264 -3.43 3.15 1.43
CA ILE A 264 -2.70 3.11 2.69
C ILE A 264 -2.22 1.68 2.93
N SER A 265 -1.06 1.50 3.56
CA SER A 265 -0.50 0.17 3.83
C SER A 265 -0.98 -0.33 5.19
N GLY A 266 -1.65 -1.48 5.23
CA GLY A 266 -2.14 -2.08 6.47
C GLY A 266 -1.03 -2.50 7.45
N ALA A 267 0.23 -2.55 6.99
CA ALA A 267 1.39 -2.82 7.84
C ALA A 267 1.73 -1.66 8.79
N PHE A 268 1.28 -0.44 8.49
CA PHE A 268 1.44 0.73 9.36
C PHE A 268 0.38 1.80 9.02
N ALA A 269 -0.83 1.57 9.50
CA ALA A 269 -1.98 2.44 9.27
C ALA A 269 -2.78 2.65 10.55
N SER A 270 -3.30 3.87 10.74
CA SER A 270 -4.17 4.23 11.87
C SER A 270 -5.53 4.66 11.39
N PHE A 271 -6.55 4.39 12.21
CA PHE A 271 -7.95 4.63 11.88
C PHE A 271 -8.70 5.17 13.08
N ARG A 272 -9.74 5.98 12.85
CA ARG A 272 -10.78 6.21 13.85
C ARG A 272 -11.50 4.90 14.12
N ARG A 273 -11.57 4.50 15.39
CA ARG A 273 -12.21 3.24 15.77
C ARG A 273 -13.67 3.19 15.35
N ASP A 274 -14.43 4.24 15.63
CA ASP A 274 -15.87 4.27 15.33
C ASP A 274 -16.14 4.15 13.81
N ALA A 275 -15.29 4.75 12.97
CA ALA A 275 -15.43 4.61 11.53
C ALA A 275 -15.12 3.18 11.03
N LEU A 276 -14.14 2.50 11.63
CA LEU A 276 -13.90 1.07 11.35
C LEU A 276 -15.13 0.23 11.73
N LEU A 277 -15.74 0.51 12.89
CA LEU A 277 -16.95 -0.18 13.34
C LEU A 277 -18.12 0.06 12.38
N ASP A 278 -18.32 1.31 11.96
CA ASP A 278 -19.42 1.72 11.07
C ASP A 278 -19.37 1.03 9.70
N VAL A 279 -18.16 0.82 9.16
CA VAL A 279 -18.01 0.13 7.87
C VAL A 279 -17.86 -1.38 8.00
N GLY A 280 -17.61 -1.91 9.21
CA GLY A 280 -17.49 -3.35 9.46
C GLY A 280 -16.09 -3.92 9.35
N GLY A 281 -15.05 -3.14 9.66
CA GLY A 281 -13.66 -3.62 9.72
C GLY A 281 -13.13 -4.06 8.37
N PHE A 282 -12.16 -4.97 8.33
CA PHE A 282 -11.53 -5.48 7.10
C PHE A 282 -12.38 -6.58 6.45
N ASP A 283 -12.58 -6.59 5.12
CA ASP A 283 -13.31 -7.68 4.45
C ASP A 283 -12.41 -8.94 4.34
N PRO A 284 -12.73 -10.07 5.01
CA PRO A 284 -11.87 -11.26 5.00
C PRO A 284 -11.81 -12.00 3.66
N GLN A 285 -12.64 -11.62 2.69
CA GLN A 285 -12.62 -12.19 1.34
C GLN A 285 -11.78 -11.37 0.37
N CYS A 286 -11.23 -10.22 0.79
CA CYS A 286 -10.34 -9.42 -0.02
C CYS A 286 -8.89 -9.87 0.12
N LEU A 287 -8.15 -9.93 -0.99
CA LEU A 287 -6.72 -10.26 -0.98
C LEU A 287 -5.83 -9.12 -0.47
N VAL A 288 -6.34 -7.89 -0.50
CA VAL A 288 -5.67 -6.64 -0.14
C VAL A 288 -6.69 -5.80 0.64
N GLU A 289 -6.95 -6.25 1.86
CA GLU A 289 -8.04 -5.81 2.73
C GLU A 289 -7.96 -4.33 3.12
N ASP A 290 -6.75 -3.80 3.22
CA ASP A 290 -6.45 -2.39 3.51
C ASP A 290 -6.87 -1.45 2.36
N TYR A 291 -6.57 -1.84 1.12
CA TYR A 291 -6.94 -1.08 -0.07
C TYR A 291 -8.46 -1.07 -0.30
N GLU A 292 -9.13 -2.21 -0.06
CA GLU A 292 -10.60 -2.29 -0.12
C GLU A 292 -11.25 -1.43 0.96
N LEU A 293 -10.76 -1.48 2.18
CA LEU A 293 -11.30 -0.74 3.31
C LEU A 293 -11.36 0.77 3.02
N ILE A 294 -10.35 1.35 2.38
CA ILE A 294 -10.37 2.77 2.04
C ILE A 294 -11.45 3.11 1.01
N HIS A 295 -11.71 2.26 0.02
CA HIS A 295 -12.83 2.48 -0.90
C HIS A 295 -14.15 2.50 -0.14
N ARG A 296 -14.32 1.56 0.79
CA ARG A 296 -15.52 1.44 1.60
C ARG A 296 -15.70 2.62 2.56
N LEU A 297 -14.63 3.09 3.22
CA LEU A 297 -14.65 4.32 4.03
C LEU A 297 -15.03 5.55 3.20
N ARG A 298 -14.43 5.73 2.01
CA ARG A 298 -14.72 6.85 1.12
C ARG A 298 -16.17 6.80 0.60
N ARG A 299 -16.65 5.62 0.24
CA ARG A 299 -18.04 5.38 -0.15
C ARG A 299 -19.00 5.74 0.99
N TYR A 300 -18.76 5.18 2.18
CA TYR A 300 -19.59 5.41 3.35
C TYR A 300 -19.66 6.89 3.72
N SER A 301 -18.52 7.59 3.69
CA SER A 301 -18.42 9.03 3.90
C SER A 301 -19.30 9.84 2.94
N VAL A 302 -19.26 9.52 1.64
CA VAL A 302 -20.06 10.19 0.61
C VAL A 302 -21.55 9.83 0.69
N ASP A 303 -21.88 8.61 1.10
CA ASP A 303 -23.26 8.18 1.26
C ASP A 303 -23.94 8.85 2.45
N HIS A 304 -23.19 9.18 3.51
CA HIS A 304 -23.69 9.75 4.75
C HIS A 304 -23.31 11.23 4.96
N GLY A 305 -22.64 11.87 3.99
CA GLY A 305 -22.26 13.28 4.05
C GLY A 305 -21.24 13.63 5.14
N LEU A 306 -20.35 12.69 5.50
CA LEU A 306 -19.44 12.84 6.65
C LEU A 306 -18.17 13.64 6.33
N GLY A 307 -17.77 13.69 5.06
CA GLY A 307 -16.59 14.43 4.62
C GLY A 307 -15.28 13.91 5.21
N TRP A 308 -15.17 12.60 5.42
CA TRP A 308 -13.97 11.95 5.95
C TRP A 308 -12.75 12.07 5.04
N ASP A 309 -11.62 12.32 5.68
CA ASP A 309 -10.30 12.50 5.08
C ASP A 309 -9.39 11.30 5.32
N VAL A 310 -8.47 11.09 4.38
CA VAL A 310 -7.39 10.10 4.47
C VAL A 310 -6.05 10.79 4.23
N ARG A 311 -5.03 10.49 5.05
CA ARG A 311 -3.72 11.14 4.99
C ARG A 311 -2.54 10.16 4.90
N VAL A 312 -1.41 10.67 4.43
CA VAL A 312 -0.09 10.12 4.72
C VAL A 312 0.59 11.07 5.69
N VAL A 313 1.01 10.57 6.84
CA VAL A 313 1.74 11.35 7.86
C VAL A 313 3.22 11.14 7.59
N GLY A 314 3.89 12.20 7.16
CA GLY A 314 5.28 12.11 6.68
C GLY A 314 6.29 11.90 7.80
N GLU A 315 5.93 12.29 9.02
CA GLU A 315 6.73 12.22 10.23
C GLU A 315 6.61 10.85 10.93
N ALA A 316 5.60 10.05 10.57
CA ALA A 316 5.40 8.74 11.15
C ALA A 316 6.10 7.69 10.29
N HIS A 317 7.17 7.08 10.79
CA HIS A 317 7.98 6.12 10.04
C HIS A 317 7.96 4.73 10.64
N ALA A 318 8.14 3.73 9.78
CA ALA A 318 8.42 2.37 10.19
C ALA A 318 9.27 1.61 9.15
N HIS A 319 10.06 0.66 9.64
CA HIS A 319 10.85 -0.28 8.85
C HIS A 319 10.12 -1.62 8.75
N THR A 320 9.98 -2.19 7.56
CA THR A 320 9.20 -3.42 7.35
C THR A 320 9.95 -4.43 6.50
N ASP A 321 9.79 -5.72 6.79
CA ASP A 321 10.41 -6.77 5.99
C ASP A 321 9.79 -6.82 4.57
N ALA A 322 10.66 -6.89 3.57
CA ALA A 322 10.31 -6.87 2.17
C ALA A 322 10.90 -8.09 1.45
N PRO A 323 10.26 -8.55 0.36
CA PRO A 323 10.76 -9.69 -0.40
C PRO A 323 12.21 -9.51 -0.85
N ASP A 324 13.07 -10.48 -0.55
CA ASP A 324 14.51 -10.45 -0.78
C ASP A 324 14.97 -11.27 -2.01
N ASN A 325 14.02 -11.90 -2.71
CA ASN A 325 14.29 -12.73 -3.89
C ASN A 325 13.15 -12.66 -4.90
N LEU A 326 13.42 -13.07 -6.15
CA LEU A 326 12.47 -12.99 -7.26
C LEU A 326 11.17 -13.77 -6.98
N GLY A 327 11.26 -14.95 -6.37
CA GLY A 327 10.10 -15.80 -6.10
C GLY A 327 9.14 -15.18 -5.08
N SER A 328 9.67 -14.69 -3.95
CA SER A 328 8.87 -13.99 -2.94
C SER A 328 8.31 -12.68 -3.49
N PHE A 329 9.11 -11.93 -4.25
CA PHE A 329 8.69 -10.69 -4.88
C PHE A 329 7.52 -10.89 -5.85
N LEU A 330 7.61 -11.85 -6.79
CA LEU A 330 6.53 -12.13 -7.73
C LEU A 330 5.24 -12.60 -7.04
N ARG A 331 5.34 -13.39 -5.96
CA ARG A 331 4.18 -13.79 -5.16
C ARG A 331 3.49 -12.58 -4.52
N GLN A 332 4.26 -11.65 -3.97
CA GLN A 332 3.73 -10.42 -3.38
C GLN A 332 3.04 -9.56 -4.44
N ARG A 333 3.69 -9.28 -5.57
CA ARG A 333 3.13 -8.44 -6.64
C ARG A 333 1.90 -9.06 -7.29
N ARG A 334 1.88 -10.38 -7.45
CA ARG A 334 0.68 -11.12 -7.87
C ARG A 334 -0.49 -10.90 -6.92
N ARG A 335 -0.28 -11.03 -5.60
CA ARG A 335 -1.33 -10.81 -4.58
C ARG A 335 -1.85 -9.38 -4.63
N TRP A 336 -0.94 -8.41 -4.58
CA TRP A 336 -1.29 -6.99 -4.59
C TRP A 336 -2.10 -6.61 -5.82
N PHE A 337 -1.67 -7.06 -7.00
CA PHE A 337 -2.37 -6.73 -8.22
C PHE A 337 -3.72 -7.47 -8.35
N ALA A 338 -3.80 -8.73 -7.93
CA ALA A 338 -5.06 -9.47 -7.93
C ALA A 338 -6.10 -8.83 -6.97
N GLY A 339 -5.68 -8.41 -5.78
CA GLY A 339 -6.57 -7.71 -4.84
C GLY A 339 -6.94 -6.30 -5.29
N PHE A 340 -6.03 -5.62 -5.99
CA PHE A 340 -6.33 -4.37 -6.69
C PHE A 340 -7.44 -4.58 -7.72
N LEU A 341 -7.32 -5.56 -8.62
CA LEU A 341 -8.36 -5.89 -9.61
C LEU A 341 -9.69 -6.25 -8.96
N GLN A 342 -9.65 -7.05 -7.89
CA GLN A 342 -10.83 -7.42 -7.11
C GLN A 342 -11.54 -6.20 -6.53
N THR A 343 -10.79 -5.28 -5.93
CA THR A 343 -11.33 -4.04 -5.34
C THR A 343 -11.89 -3.11 -6.40
N GLN A 344 -11.18 -2.94 -7.53
CA GLN A 344 -11.66 -2.15 -8.67
C GLN A 344 -12.95 -2.74 -9.25
N TYR A 345 -13.02 -4.07 -9.41
CA TYR A 345 -14.22 -4.75 -9.87
C TYR A 345 -15.41 -4.52 -8.93
N TRP A 346 -15.23 -4.65 -7.61
CA TRP A 346 -16.31 -4.42 -6.64
C TRP A 346 -16.78 -2.96 -6.59
N ASN A 347 -15.88 -2.01 -6.84
CA ASN A 347 -16.16 -0.57 -6.73
C ASN A 347 -16.32 0.14 -8.08
N ARG A 348 -16.52 -0.60 -9.17
CA ARG A 348 -16.61 -0.06 -10.54
C ARG A 348 -17.77 0.93 -10.76
N ASP A 349 -18.77 0.94 -9.88
CA ASP A 349 -19.86 1.92 -9.86
C ASP A 349 -19.39 3.34 -9.49
N MET A 350 -18.26 3.44 -8.79
CA MET A 350 -17.64 4.72 -8.40
C MET A 350 -16.82 5.34 -9.54
N THR A 351 -16.38 4.54 -10.52
CA THR A 351 -15.54 5.00 -11.63
C THR A 351 -16.31 5.89 -12.60
N GLY A 352 -15.81 7.11 -12.82
CA GLY A 352 -16.47 8.13 -13.65
C GLY A 352 -17.75 8.70 -13.04
N ASN A 353 -17.96 8.51 -11.73
CA ASN A 353 -19.15 8.99 -11.03
C ASN A 353 -18.85 10.32 -10.30
N PRO A 354 -19.49 11.44 -10.68
CA PRO A 354 -19.21 12.76 -10.12
C PRO A 354 -19.58 12.90 -8.64
N ARG A 355 -20.43 12.00 -8.10
CA ARG A 355 -20.77 11.98 -6.66
C ARG A 355 -19.53 11.84 -5.78
N TYR A 356 -18.48 11.17 -6.27
CA TYR A 356 -17.23 10.96 -5.53
C TYR A 356 -16.17 12.02 -5.86
N GLY A 357 -16.53 13.14 -6.50
CA GLY A 357 -15.59 14.24 -6.79
C GLY A 357 -14.37 13.79 -7.60
N THR A 358 -13.19 14.27 -7.22
CA THR A 358 -11.91 13.89 -7.85
C THR A 358 -11.61 12.40 -7.75
N LEU A 359 -12.05 11.74 -6.68
CA LEU A 359 -11.89 10.30 -6.53
C LEU A 359 -12.61 9.55 -7.67
N GLY A 360 -13.87 9.88 -7.92
CA GLY A 360 -14.67 9.25 -8.97
C GLY A 360 -14.32 9.72 -10.38
N MET A 361 -13.99 10.99 -10.56
CA MET A 361 -13.78 11.59 -11.88
C MET A 361 -12.34 11.56 -12.39
N LEU A 362 -11.36 11.33 -11.52
CA LEU A 362 -9.95 11.32 -11.89
C LEU A 362 -9.24 10.06 -11.42
N MET A 363 -9.20 9.79 -10.12
CA MET A 363 -8.42 8.69 -9.56
C MET A 363 -8.91 7.32 -10.02
N LEU A 364 -10.21 7.03 -9.93
CA LEU A 364 -10.75 5.73 -10.34
C LEU A 364 -10.66 5.47 -11.85
N PRO A 365 -10.85 6.47 -12.75
CA PRO A 365 -10.51 6.31 -14.17
C PRO A 365 -9.03 6.02 -14.40
N VAL A 366 -8.11 6.67 -13.68
CA VAL A 366 -6.68 6.33 -13.71
C VAL A 366 -6.47 4.89 -13.24
N LYS A 367 -7.17 4.44 -12.19
CA LYS A 367 -7.12 3.04 -11.74
C LYS A 367 -7.70 2.06 -12.74
N ALA A 368 -8.74 2.43 -13.50
CA ALA A 368 -9.22 1.62 -14.62
C ALA A 368 -8.12 1.43 -15.68
N ILE A 369 -7.34 2.47 -15.99
CA ILE A 369 -6.17 2.37 -16.89
C ILE A 369 -5.08 1.48 -16.26
N ASP A 370 -4.78 1.65 -14.97
CA ASP A 370 -3.79 0.84 -14.25
C ASP A 370 -4.10 -0.66 -14.26
N THR A 371 -5.38 -1.05 -14.40
CA THR A 371 -5.74 -2.46 -14.59
C THR A 371 -5.06 -3.06 -15.83
N MET A 372 -4.94 -2.31 -16.93
CA MET A 372 -4.33 -2.81 -18.16
C MET A 372 -2.85 -2.43 -18.30
N GLN A 373 -2.33 -1.53 -17.45
CA GLN A 373 -0.94 -1.07 -17.50
C GLN A 373 0.12 -2.19 -17.63
N PRO A 374 0.09 -3.30 -16.88
CA PRO A 374 1.09 -4.36 -17.05
C PRO A 374 1.03 -5.04 -18.42
N ILE A 375 -0.18 -5.18 -18.98
CA ILE A 375 -0.38 -5.78 -20.31
C ILE A 375 0.15 -4.82 -21.39
N TYR A 376 -0.13 -3.52 -21.27
CA TYR A 376 0.46 -2.51 -22.16
C TYR A 376 1.98 -2.51 -22.11
N GLY A 377 2.56 -2.51 -20.91
CA GLY A 377 4.02 -2.49 -20.72
C GLY A 377 4.71 -3.71 -21.33
N LEU A 378 4.21 -4.91 -21.05
CA LEU A 378 4.77 -6.15 -21.60
C LEU A 378 4.57 -6.24 -23.13
N THR A 379 3.42 -5.80 -23.63
CA THR A 379 3.13 -5.77 -25.08
C THR A 379 4.06 -4.78 -25.79
N ALA A 380 4.24 -3.58 -25.25
CA ALA A 380 5.14 -2.57 -25.82
C ALA A 380 6.59 -3.07 -25.86
N PHE A 381 7.04 -3.75 -24.81
CA PHE A 381 8.37 -4.37 -24.77
C PHE A 381 8.51 -5.51 -25.79
N ALA A 382 7.53 -6.40 -25.91
CA ALA A 382 7.54 -7.48 -26.88
C ALA A 382 7.54 -6.96 -28.34
N LEU A 383 6.74 -5.92 -28.63
CA LEU A 383 6.71 -5.28 -29.94
C LEU A 383 8.06 -4.60 -30.27
N LEU A 384 8.71 -3.96 -29.30
CA LEU A 384 10.04 -3.39 -29.47
C LEU A 384 11.05 -4.48 -29.89
N LEU A 385 11.07 -5.64 -29.21
CA LEU A 385 11.93 -6.75 -29.59
C LEU A 385 11.60 -7.27 -30.99
N GLY A 386 10.31 -7.40 -31.34
CA GLY A 386 9.86 -7.80 -32.67
C GLY A 386 10.37 -6.87 -33.77
N PHE A 387 10.28 -5.56 -33.59
CA PHE A 387 10.79 -4.60 -34.57
C PHE A 387 12.33 -4.59 -34.64
N LEU A 388 13.00 -4.75 -33.51
CA LEU A 388 14.47 -4.80 -33.42
C LEU A 388 15.04 -5.97 -34.22
N PHE A 389 14.48 -7.17 -34.05
CA PHE A 389 14.95 -8.38 -34.74
C PHE A 389 14.31 -8.60 -36.11
N GLY A 390 13.22 -7.91 -36.43
CA GLY A 390 12.50 -8.02 -37.70
C GLY A 390 13.04 -7.16 -38.85
N GLY A 391 14.20 -6.49 -38.69
CA GLY A 391 14.81 -5.67 -39.75
C GLY A 391 14.18 -4.29 -39.97
N HIS A 392 13.38 -3.78 -39.03
CA HIS A 392 12.66 -2.51 -39.16
C HIS A 392 13.47 -1.29 -38.66
N GLY A 393 14.69 -1.11 -39.18
CA GLY A 393 15.68 -0.15 -38.63
C GLY A 393 15.16 1.29 -38.43
N ALA A 394 14.40 1.84 -39.37
CA ALA A 394 13.84 3.19 -39.25
C ALA A 394 12.80 3.33 -38.13
N ILE A 395 11.98 2.29 -37.91
CA ILE A 395 11.00 2.23 -36.82
C ILE A 395 11.74 2.18 -35.48
N VAL A 396 12.78 1.34 -35.41
CA VAL A 396 13.60 1.14 -34.21
C VAL A 396 14.28 2.43 -33.77
N VAL A 397 14.90 3.18 -34.70
CA VAL A 397 15.51 4.49 -34.39
C VAL A 397 14.49 5.45 -33.79
N SER A 398 13.29 5.51 -34.39
CA SER A 398 12.21 6.39 -33.91
C SER A 398 11.76 6.00 -32.50
N ILE A 399 11.60 4.69 -32.22
CA ILE A 399 11.23 4.19 -30.90
C ILE A 399 12.31 4.55 -29.86
N PHE A 400 13.59 4.33 -30.19
CA PHE A 400 14.69 4.67 -29.29
C PHE A 400 14.79 6.17 -29.01
N SER A 401 14.44 7.04 -29.97
CA SER A 401 14.34 8.48 -29.70
C SER A 401 13.25 8.80 -28.67
N VAL A 402 12.08 8.18 -28.79
CA VAL A 402 10.97 8.34 -27.81
C VAL A 402 11.37 7.82 -26.44
N ILE A 403 11.97 6.61 -26.37
CA ILE A 403 12.43 6.00 -25.11
C ILE A 403 13.57 6.84 -24.49
N GLY A 404 14.50 7.35 -25.30
CA GLY A 404 15.60 8.19 -24.84
C GLY A 404 15.10 9.49 -24.20
N LEU A 405 14.19 10.20 -24.87
CA LEU A 405 13.55 11.39 -24.33
C LEU A 405 12.78 11.08 -23.03
N LYS A 406 12.02 9.99 -23.02
CA LYS A 406 11.26 9.56 -21.84
C LYS A 406 12.17 9.22 -20.66
N THR A 407 13.25 8.49 -20.90
CA THR A 407 14.27 8.15 -19.89
C THR A 407 14.85 9.40 -19.25
N ALA A 408 15.11 10.47 -20.03
CA ALA A 408 15.61 11.73 -19.49
C ALA A 408 14.58 12.42 -18.58
N ILE A 409 13.30 12.45 -18.98
CA ILE A 409 12.20 12.97 -18.16
C ILE A 409 12.08 12.17 -16.86
N ASP A 410 12.16 10.84 -16.95
CA ASP A 410 12.04 9.95 -15.79
C ASP A 410 13.19 10.12 -14.83
N LEU A 411 14.41 10.24 -15.33
CA LEU A 411 15.58 10.50 -14.51
C LEU A 411 15.42 11.83 -13.75
N ALA A 412 14.97 12.89 -14.42
CA ALA A 412 14.73 14.17 -13.77
C ALA A 412 13.66 14.07 -12.67
N PHE A 413 12.53 13.42 -12.97
CA PHE A 413 11.47 13.18 -11.99
C PHE A 413 11.95 12.31 -10.83
N TYR A 414 12.75 11.29 -11.10
CA TYR A 414 13.27 10.36 -10.10
C TYR A 414 14.13 11.09 -9.08
N LEU A 415 15.11 11.88 -9.55
CA LEU A 415 15.97 12.68 -8.70
C LEU A 415 15.17 13.72 -7.90
N TRP A 416 14.20 14.36 -8.55
CA TRP A 416 13.28 15.29 -7.90
C TRP A 416 12.47 14.62 -6.78
N SER A 417 11.90 13.44 -7.04
CA SER A 417 11.08 12.71 -6.07
C SER A 417 11.87 12.28 -4.83
N ILE A 418 13.12 11.87 -4.99
CA ILE A 418 14.01 11.52 -3.88
C ILE A 418 14.36 12.77 -3.07
N HIS A 419 14.66 13.88 -3.75
CA HIS A 419 14.91 15.15 -3.08
C HIS A 419 13.71 15.58 -2.23
N LEU A 420 12.49 15.53 -2.80
CA LEU A 420 11.27 15.84 -2.07
C LEU A 420 11.02 14.87 -0.92
N TYR A 421 11.21 13.57 -1.14
CA TYR A 421 10.97 12.56 -0.12
C TYR A 421 11.85 12.80 1.10
N ARG A 422 13.16 12.94 0.90
CA ARG A 422 14.12 13.22 2.00
C ARG A 422 13.79 14.49 2.75
N ARG A 423 13.34 15.52 2.02
CA ARG A 423 12.93 16.79 2.64
C ARG A 423 11.66 16.63 3.46
N TRP A 424 10.71 15.84 2.97
CA TRP A 424 9.42 15.61 3.63
C TRP A 424 9.56 14.74 4.87
N THR A 425 10.31 13.65 4.79
CA THR A 425 10.51 12.69 5.89
C THR A 425 11.63 13.12 6.85
N GLY A 426 12.46 14.08 6.46
CA GLY A 426 13.65 14.43 7.24
C GLY A 426 14.77 13.39 7.18
N GLU A 427 14.65 12.37 6.32
CA GLU A 427 15.65 11.32 6.16
C GLU A 427 16.99 11.87 5.67
N ARG A 428 18.04 11.68 6.48
CA ARG A 428 19.42 12.14 6.18
C ARG A 428 20.35 11.02 5.71
N SER A 429 19.90 9.76 5.72
CA SER A 429 20.72 8.58 5.46
C SER A 429 20.93 8.27 3.96
N GLY A 430 22.21 8.19 3.58
CA GLY A 430 22.80 6.96 3.03
C GLY A 430 22.73 6.66 1.53
N ASN A 431 21.84 7.23 0.73
CA ASN A 431 21.77 6.88 -0.69
C ASN A 431 22.58 7.87 -1.54
N SER A 432 23.71 7.42 -2.10
CA SER A 432 24.52 8.22 -3.01
C SER A 432 23.68 8.62 -4.23
N LEU A 433 23.79 9.88 -4.66
CA LEU A 433 23.10 10.38 -5.84
C LEU A 433 23.35 9.49 -7.07
N GLY A 434 24.56 8.94 -7.18
CA GLY A 434 24.92 7.98 -8.22
C GLY A 434 24.10 6.68 -8.18
N MET A 435 23.83 6.13 -7.00
CA MET A 435 22.98 4.94 -6.88
C MET A 435 21.52 5.23 -7.22
N ALA A 436 21.04 6.44 -6.96
CA ALA A 436 19.71 6.86 -7.41
C ALA A 436 19.63 6.96 -8.93
N MET A 437 20.64 7.57 -9.57
CA MET A 437 20.72 7.67 -11.03
C MET A 437 20.81 6.28 -11.69
N LEU A 438 21.63 5.39 -11.13
CA LEU A 438 21.78 4.02 -11.64
C LEU A 438 20.45 3.26 -11.56
N ALA A 439 19.71 3.39 -10.45
CA ALA A 439 18.41 2.76 -10.29
C ALA A 439 17.40 3.29 -11.32
N ALA A 440 17.35 4.61 -11.53
CA ALA A 440 16.45 5.25 -12.49
C ALA A 440 16.69 4.77 -13.94
N ILE A 441 17.96 4.56 -14.32
CA ILE A 441 18.33 4.07 -15.65
C ILE A 441 18.08 2.56 -15.78
N ALA A 442 18.40 1.77 -14.75
CA ALA A 442 18.31 0.31 -14.82
C ALA A 442 16.87 -0.22 -14.67
N GLU A 443 16.03 0.44 -13.87
CA GLU A 443 14.70 -0.05 -13.50
C GLU A 443 13.78 -0.31 -14.70
N PRO A 444 13.62 0.59 -15.69
CA PRO A 444 12.70 0.39 -16.81
C PRO A 444 12.96 -0.89 -17.60
N PHE A 445 14.23 -1.31 -17.67
CA PHE A 445 14.69 -2.49 -18.42
C PHE A 445 14.84 -3.75 -17.56
N THR A 446 14.67 -3.64 -16.24
CA THR A 446 14.89 -4.76 -15.31
C THR A 446 13.71 -4.91 -14.36
N PHE A 447 13.72 -4.20 -13.24
CA PHE A 447 12.78 -4.34 -12.13
C PHE A 447 11.33 -3.99 -12.53
N GLN A 448 11.15 -3.03 -13.45
CA GLN A 448 9.83 -2.69 -13.97
C GLN A 448 9.20 -3.84 -14.75
N LEU A 449 9.99 -4.58 -15.54
CA LEU A 449 9.50 -5.77 -16.26
C LEU A 449 9.09 -6.87 -15.29
N VAL A 450 9.86 -7.07 -14.22
CA VAL A 450 9.53 -8.03 -13.15
C VAL A 450 8.24 -7.63 -12.42
N ARG A 451 8.04 -6.34 -12.14
CA ARG A 451 6.78 -5.81 -11.57
C ARG A 451 5.60 -6.07 -12.49
N HIS A 452 5.73 -5.76 -13.79
CA HIS A 452 4.69 -6.01 -14.77
C HIS A 452 4.38 -7.49 -14.94
N LEU A 453 5.39 -8.36 -14.91
CA LEU A 453 5.20 -9.81 -14.90
C LEU A 453 4.42 -10.27 -13.66
N GLY A 454 4.79 -9.81 -12.47
CA GLY A 454 4.07 -10.10 -11.24
C GLY A 454 2.61 -9.66 -11.29
N ALA A 455 2.34 -8.47 -11.84
CA ALA A 455 1.00 -7.94 -12.02
C ALA A 455 0.19 -8.73 -13.08
N ALA A 456 0.81 -9.13 -14.19
CA ALA A 456 0.17 -10.00 -15.19
C ALA A 456 -0.18 -11.38 -14.62
N LEU A 457 0.68 -11.95 -13.77
CA LEU A 457 0.32 -13.14 -12.99
C LEU A 457 -0.86 -12.88 -12.04
N GLY A 458 -1.01 -11.65 -11.55
CA GLY A 458 -2.15 -11.20 -10.75
C GLY A 458 -3.47 -11.24 -11.53
N TRP A 459 -3.46 -10.79 -12.79
CA TRP A 459 -4.60 -10.96 -13.71
C TRP A 459 -5.00 -12.42 -13.86
N LEU A 460 -4.02 -13.30 -14.14
CA LEU A 460 -4.28 -14.74 -14.29
C LEU A 460 -4.87 -15.34 -13.01
N HIS A 461 -4.38 -14.90 -11.83
CA HIS A 461 -4.91 -15.35 -10.55
C HIS A 461 -6.34 -14.87 -10.32
N PHE A 462 -6.64 -13.60 -10.62
CA PHE A 462 -7.97 -13.02 -10.52
C PHE A 462 -8.98 -13.73 -11.43
N LEU A 463 -8.64 -13.94 -12.71
CA LEU A 463 -9.50 -14.59 -13.69
C LEU A 463 -9.77 -16.07 -13.37
N ARG A 464 -8.82 -16.76 -12.73
CA ARG A 464 -9.00 -18.15 -12.27
C ARG A 464 -9.78 -18.26 -10.95
N GLY A 465 -10.19 -17.15 -10.35
CA GLY A 465 -10.90 -17.14 -9.07
C GLY A 465 -10.04 -17.64 -7.89
N GLY A 466 -8.72 -17.50 -7.97
CA GLY A 466 -7.82 -17.94 -6.90
C GLY A 466 -8.12 -17.23 -5.58
N ARG A 467 -8.26 -18.01 -4.51
CA ARG A 467 -8.53 -17.50 -3.14
C ARG A 467 -7.44 -17.85 -2.12
N SER A 468 -6.43 -18.63 -2.50
CA SER A 468 -5.38 -19.12 -1.59
C SER A 468 -4.03 -18.41 -1.80
N TRP A 469 -3.28 -18.31 -0.71
CA TRP A 469 -1.96 -17.69 -0.63
C TRP A 469 -0.88 -18.73 -0.31
N GLY A 470 0.37 -18.46 -0.73
CA GLY A 470 1.53 -19.28 -0.43
C GLY A 470 2.46 -18.59 0.56
N VAL A 471 2.97 -19.34 1.54
CA VAL A 471 3.77 -18.86 2.68
C VAL A 471 4.96 -17.98 2.26
N GLN A 472 5.13 -16.85 2.94
CA GLN A 472 6.30 -15.98 2.81
C GLN A 472 7.23 -16.22 4.02
N ARG A 473 8.53 -16.40 3.77
CA ARG A 473 9.54 -16.44 4.83
C ARG A 473 10.00 -15.02 5.11
N ARG A 474 10.10 -14.65 6.40
CA ARG A 474 10.54 -13.34 6.88
C ARG A 474 11.92 -13.48 7.52
N SER A 475 12.84 -12.57 7.19
CA SER A 475 14.23 -12.61 7.65
C SER A 475 14.94 -11.25 7.65
N GLY A 476 14.36 -10.21 7.03
CA GLY A 476 15.04 -8.92 6.83
C GLY A 476 15.36 -8.20 8.14
N LEU A 477 14.39 -8.11 9.05
CA LEU A 477 14.54 -7.39 10.32
C LEU A 477 15.42 -8.12 11.34
N VAL A 478 15.25 -9.44 11.48
CA VAL A 478 16.03 -10.25 12.44
C VAL A 478 17.53 -10.18 12.12
N ALA A 479 17.89 -10.11 10.84
CA ALA A 479 19.28 -10.02 10.43
C ALA A 479 19.94 -8.69 10.84
N GLN A 480 19.20 -7.60 11.05
CA GLN A 480 19.80 -6.29 11.38
C GLN A 480 20.18 -6.14 12.86
N ASP A 481 19.45 -6.80 13.77
CA ASP A 481 19.69 -6.71 15.23
C ASP A 481 20.91 -7.52 15.73
N GLU A 482 21.53 -8.36 14.90
CA GLU A 482 22.72 -9.15 15.25
C GLU A 482 24.05 -8.37 15.15
N ASN A 483 24.04 -7.04 15.16
CA ASN A 483 25.23 -6.19 15.00
C ASN A 483 25.47 -5.24 16.19
#